data_AF-A0A420U1W2-F1
#
_entry.id   AF-A0A420U1W2-F1
#
_cell.length_a   1.000
_cell.length_b   1.000
_cell.length_c   1.000
_cell.angle_alpha   90.00
_cell.angle_beta   90.00
_cell.angle_gamma   90.00
#
_symmetry.space_group_name_H-M   'P 1'
#
loop_
_entity.id
_entity.type
_entity.pdbx_description
1 polymer ?
#
loop_
_entity_poly.entity_id
_entity_poly.type
_entity_poly.pdbx_seq_one_letter_code
_entity_poly.pdbx_strand_id
1 'polypeptide(L)'
;MAIIVGYGGIFDSDPYREEIIAFTTKKQITPEAHQIFLRAIGCNWLVCLACFLGVQAKDLTSKVVGMWIPIFAFVALGFDHVVANMFFMPLGIWMGTPGLTVGLYIWKGMIPALFGNILGGSLCCGVYFWWMYLADVDNEEEPQGKGVLHNHGHDSPSDEESQMESR
;
A
#
# COMPACT_ATOMS: atom_id res chain seq x y z
N MET A 1 8.15 19.24 -3.68
CA MET A 1 8.18 19.78 -2.30
C MET A 1 9.56 20.18 -1.82
N ALA A 2 10.62 19.39 -2.03
CA ALA A 2 11.96 19.75 -1.55
C ALA A 2 12.44 21.13 -2.04
N ILE A 3 12.15 21.51 -3.30
CA ILE A 3 12.48 22.85 -3.85
C ILE A 3 11.72 23.96 -3.11
N ILE A 4 10.41 23.80 -2.89
CA ILE A 4 9.58 24.82 -2.23
C ILE A 4 10.01 25.01 -0.78
N VAL A 5 10.25 23.91 -0.07
CA VAL A 5 10.64 23.92 1.35
C VAL A 5 12.08 24.40 1.53
N GLY A 6 12.99 23.97 0.65
CA GLY A 6 14.40 24.36 0.66
C GLY A 6 14.59 25.84 0.34
N TYR A 7 14.01 26.35 -0.76
CA TYR A 7 14.05 27.79 -1.05
C TYR A 7 13.21 28.62 -0.09
N GLY A 8 12.16 28.05 0.49
CA GLY A 8 11.32 28.72 1.49
C GLY A 8 12.00 28.91 2.85
N GLY A 9 13.20 28.38 3.06
CA GLY A 9 13.97 28.55 4.30
C GLY A 9 13.31 27.94 5.54
N ILE A 10 12.31 27.06 5.36
CA ILE A 10 11.46 26.54 6.45
C ILE A 10 12.28 25.78 7.50
N PHE A 11 13.39 25.19 7.07
CA PHE A 11 14.23 24.33 7.90
C PHE A 11 15.68 24.83 8.01
N ASP A 12 15.92 26.13 7.74
CA ASP A 12 17.28 26.68 7.80
C ASP A 12 17.78 26.96 9.22
N SER A 13 16.87 27.14 10.18
CA SER A 13 17.20 27.35 11.59
C SER A 13 17.40 26.05 12.35
N ASP A 14 18.31 26.07 13.31
CA ASP A 14 18.44 25.01 14.31
C ASP A 14 17.21 25.04 15.24
N PRO A 15 16.66 23.87 15.65
CA PRO A 15 17.21 22.51 15.52
C PRO A 15 16.80 21.73 14.24
N TYR A 16 16.01 22.34 13.36
CA TYR A 16 15.38 21.59 12.25
C TYR A 16 16.38 21.12 11.20
N ARG A 17 17.42 21.93 10.93
CA ARG A 17 18.52 21.58 10.03
C ARG A 17 19.27 20.33 10.50
N GLU A 18 19.61 20.28 11.79
CA GLU A 18 20.33 19.14 12.39
C GLU A 18 19.50 17.85 12.32
N GLU A 19 18.19 17.93 12.60
CA GLU A 19 17.29 16.78 12.52
C GLU A 19 17.20 16.19 11.11
N ILE A 20 17.18 17.03 10.06
CA ILE A 20 17.18 16.57 8.66
C ILE A 20 18.50 15.85 8.34
N ILE A 21 19.63 16.40 8.80
CA ILE A 21 20.95 15.80 8.61
C ILE A 21 21.02 14.45 9.33
N ALA A 22 20.54 14.38 10.58
CA ALA A 22 20.50 13.15 11.37
C ALA A 22 19.59 12.09 10.73
N PHE A 23 18.39 12.49 10.29
CA PHE A 23 17.43 11.61 9.63
C PHE A 23 17.99 11.01 8.34
N THR A 24 18.56 11.83 7.47
CA THR A 24 19.09 11.38 6.18
C THR A 24 20.36 10.54 6.34
N THR A 25 21.19 10.84 7.34
CA THR A 25 22.36 10.01 7.71
C THR A 25 21.92 8.64 8.20
N LYS A 26 20.96 8.57 9.13
CA LYS A 26 20.43 7.31 9.67
C LYS A 26 19.74 6.46 8.60
N LYS A 27 19.10 7.09 7.62
CA LYS A 27 18.30 6.39 6.61
C LYS A 27 19.12 5.93 5.40
N GLN A 28 20.17 6.65 5.01
CA GLN A 28 20.92 6.34 3.78
C GLN A 28 22.42 6.14 3.94
N ILE A 29 23.06 6.74 4.94
CA ILE A 29 24.50 6.61 5.12
C ILE A 29 24.84 5.40 5.98
N THR A 30 24.20 5.27 7.14
CA THR A 30 24.51 4.19 8.11
C THR A 30 24.13 2.77 7.66
N PRO A 31 22.97 2.52 7.01
CA PRO A 31 22.58 1.17 6.68
C PRO A 31 23.24 0.68 5.38
N GLU A 32 23.40 -0.63 5.30
CA GLU A 32 23.82 -1.30 4.06
C GLU A 32 22.65 -1.48 3.09
N ALA A 33 22.95 -1.67 1.80
CA ALA A 33 21.95 -1.81 0.74
C ALA A 33 20.92 -2.93 1.02
N HIS A 34 21.37 -4.05 1.60
CA HIS A 34 20.49 -5.17 1.94
C HIS A 34 19.49 -4.82 3.06
N GLN A 35 19.88 -3.96 4.01
CA GLN A 35 19.00 -3.50 5.08
C GLN A 35 17.92 -2.55 4.54
N ILE A 36 18.31 -1.65 3.64
CA ILE A 36 17.39 -0.75 2.93
C ILE A 36 16.38 -1.57 2.12
N PHE A 37 16.84 -2.59 1.41
CA PHE A 37 15.99 -3.50 0.66
C PHE A 37 14.95 -4.21 1.55
N LEU A 38 15.37 -4.81 2.67
CA LEU A 38 14.45 -5.49 3.60
C LEU A 38 13.42 -4.53 4.21
N ARG A 39 13.86 -3.34 4.63
CA ARG A 39 12.96 -2.28 5.14
C ARG A 39 11.96 -1.86 4.06
N ALA A 40 12.38 -1.80 2.80
CA ALA A 40 11.52 -1.43 1.68
C ALA A 40 10.45 -2.49 1.35
N ILE A 41 10.73 -3.77 1.55
CA ILE A 41 9.72 -4.83 1.42
C ILE A 41 8.61 -4.64 2.47
N GLY A 42 8.99 -4.51 3.74
CA GLY A 42 8.04 -4.27 4.83
C GLY A 42 7.26 -2.97 4.65
N CYS A 43 7.89 -1.95 4.10
CA CYS A 43 7.23 -0.69 3.77
C CYS A 43 6.05 -0.89 2.83
N ASN A 44 6.29 -1.47 1.65
CA ASN A 44 5.26 -1.52 0.63
C ASN A 44 4.21 -2.59 0.92
N TRP A 45 4.54 -3.60 1.73
CA TRP A 45 3.54 -4.48 2.31
C TRP A 45 2.50 -3.69 3.09
N LEU A 46 2.93 -2.83 4.04
CA LEU A 46 2.02 -2.03 4.86
C LEU A 46 1.26 -0.98 4.04
N VAL A 47 1.90 -0.37 3.04
CA VAL A 47 1.23 0.56 2.12
C VAL A 47 0.13 -0.14 1.32
N CYS A 48 0.42 -1.31 0.75
CA CYS A 48 -0.57 -2.11 0.05
C CYS A 48 -1.71 -2.57 0.97
N LEU A 49 -1.41 -2.95 2.21
CA LEU A 49 -2.42 -3.27 3.22
C LEU A 49 -3.30 -2.05 3.54
N ALA A 50 -2.71 -0.85 3.66
CA ALA A 50 -3.46 0.39 3.86
C ALA A 50 -4.44 0.65 2.71
N CYS A 51 -3.98 0.51 1.46
CA CYS A 51 -4.81 0.64 0.27
C CYS A 51 -5.94 -0.40 0.26
N PHE A 52 -5.64 -1.66 0.58
CA PHE A 52 -6.63 -2.73 0.66
C PHE A 52 -7.72 -2.42 1.70
N LEU A 53 -7.33 -2.05 2.92
CA LEU A 53 -8.28 -1.66 3.97
C LEU A 53 -9.11 -0.44 3.58
N GLY A 54 -8.51 0.53 2.88
CA GLY A 54 -9.20 1.71 2.36
C GLY A 54 -10.22 1.38 1.27
N VAL A 55 -9.94 0.39 0.41
CA VAL A 55 -10.88 -0.08 -0.63
C VAL A 55 -12.03 -0.91 -0.01
N GLN A 56 -11.75 -1.72 1.00
CA GLN A 56 -12.75 -2.58 1.65
C GLN A 56 -13.71 -1.81 2.58
N ALA A 57 -13.29 -0.64 3.08
CA ALA A 57 -14.09 0.17 3.97
C ALA A 57 -15.25 0.89 3.23
N LYS A 58 -16.45 0.87 3.83
CA LYS A 58 -17.67 1.47 3.24
C LYS A 58 -17.86 2.94 3.64
N ASP A 59 -17.45 3.31 4.84
CA ASP A 59 -17.64 4.64 5.41
C ASP A 59 -16.33 5.45 5.39
N LEU A 60 -16.44 6.78 5.35
CA LEU A 60 -15.26 7.65 5.35
C LEU A 60 -14.39 7.45 6.61
N THR A 61 -15.02 7.33 7.78
CA THR A 61 -14.32 7.14 9.04
C THR A 61 -13.50 5.84 9.05
N SER A 62 -14.08 4.74 8.57
CA SER A 62 -13.37 3.45 8.49
C SER A 62 -12.25 3.46 7.45
N LYS A 63 -12.40 4.20 6.34
CA LYS A 63 -11.31 4.44 5.38
C LYS A 63 -10.14 5.17 6.02
N VAL A 64 -10.42 6.28 6.71
CA VAL A 64 -9.38 7.11 7.34
C VAL A 64 -8.64 6.32 8.42
N VAL A 65 -9.37 5.71 9.35
CA VAL A 65 -8.76 4.93 10.45
C VAL A 65 -8.04 3.69 9.92
N GLY A 66 -8.64 2.99 8.95
CA GLY A 66 -8.06 1.79 8.33
C GLY A 66 -6.77 2.07 7.55
N MET A 67 -6.65 3.22 6.91
CA MET A 67 -5.39 3.64 6.28
C MET A 67 -4.38 4.20 7.29
N TRP A 68 -4.85 4.92 8.32
CA TRP A 68 -3.97 5.61 9.27
C TRP A 68 -3.05 4.67 10.03
N ILE A 69 -3.56 3.55 10.55
CA ILE A 69 -2.78 2.59 11.35
C ILE A 69 -1.58 2.01 10.57
N PRO A 70 -1.75 1.39 9.40
CA PRO A 70 -0.63 0.82 8.65
C PRO A 70 0.34 1.89 8.12
N ILE A 71 -0.16 3.08 7.75
CA ILE A 71 0.69 4.21 7.34
C ILE A 71 1.54 4.69 8.52
N PHE A 72 0.93 4.89 9.69
CA PHE A 72 1.64 5.27 10.89
C PHE A 72 2.68 4.22 11.30
N ALA A 73 2.32 2.94 11.22
CA ALA A 73 3.22 1.84 11.57
C ALA A 73 4.51 1.85 10.73
N PHE A 74 4.43 1.98 9.39
CA PHE A 74 5.65 1.97 8.59
C PHE A 74 6.52 3.21 8.83
N VAL A 75 5.90 4.37 9.11
CA VAL A 75 6.61 5.61 9.45
C VAL A 75 7.31 5.47 10.80
N ALA A 76 6.61 4.96 11.82
CA ALA A 76 7.14 4.75 13.16
C ALA A 76 8.29 3.72 13.18
N LEU A 77 8.19 2.67 12.35
CA LEU A 77 9.24 1.66 12.18
C LEU A 77 10.43 2.15 11.34
N GLY A 78 10.31 3.31 10.70
CA GLY A 78 11.38 3.90 9.90
C GLY A 78 11.66 3.17 8.59
N PHE A 79 10.64 2.58 7.97
CA PHE A 79 10.80 1.85 6.72
C PHE A 79 11.12 2.77 5.52
N ASP A 80 11.71 2.16 4.49
CA ASP A 80 12.17 2.84 3.28
C ASP A 80 11.11 2.80 2.19
N HIS A 81 10.39 3.92 2.02
CA HIS A 81 9.47 4.13 0.91
C HIS A 81 10.14 4.98 -0.15
N VAL A 82 10.23 4.48 -1.39
CA VAL A 82 10.90 5.18 -2.49
C VAL A 82 10.33 6.59 -2.69
N VAL A 83 9.00 6.75 -2.63
CA VAL A 83 8.33 8.04 -2.82
C VAL A 83 8.56 9.00 -1.65
N ALA A 84 8.55 8.51 -0.41
CA ALA A 84 8.85 9.37 0.74
C ALA A 84 10.31 9.82 0.72
N ASN A 85 11.23 8.93 0.33
CA ASN A 85 12.64 9.22 0.23
C ASN A 85 12.95 10.24 -0.90
N MET A 86 12.14 10.31 -1.96
CA MET A 86 12.24 11.37 -2.98
C MET A 86 11.99 12.79 -2.42
N PHE A 87 11.40 12.94 -1.23
CA PHE A 87 11.29 14.23 -0.56
C PHE A 87 12.45 14.46 0.43
N PHE A 88 12.68 13.51 1.35
CA PHE A 88 13.66 13.69 2.42
C PHE A 88 15.11 13.69 1.92
N MET A 89 15.43 12.89 0.90
CA MET A 89 16.81 12.76 0.44
C MET A 89 17.29 14.01 -0.33
N PRO A 90 16.53 14.57 -1.27
CA PRO A 90 16.88 15.86 -1.87
C PRO A 90 16.93 17.00 -0.85
N LEU A 91 16.08 16.98 0.18
CA LEU A 91 16.13 17.97 1.25
C LEU A 91 17.41 17.86 2.09
N GLY A 92 17.88 16.66 2.42
CA GLY A 92 19.18 16.47 3.09
C GLY A 92 20.37 16.90 2.25
N ILE A 93 20.33 16.65 0.93
CA ILE A 93 21.35 17.16 0.00
C ILE A 93 21.35 18.69 -0.01
N TRP A 94 20.17 19.31 0.01
CA TRP A 94 20.04 20.77 0.08
C TRP A 94 20.63 21.35 1.37
N MET A 95 20.40 20.69 2.50
CA MET A 95 20.93 21.10 3.81
C MET A 95 22.41 20.77 4.01
N GLY A 96 23.03 20.06 3.06
CA GLY A 96 24.45 19.73 3.09
C GLY A 96 24.80 18.56 4.00
N THR A 97 23.95 17.54 4.11
CA THR A 97 24.25 16.32 4.87
C THR A 97 25.63 15.74 4.47
N PRO A 98 26.58 15.61 5.40
CA PRO A 98 27.92 15.11 5.10
C PRO A 98 27.90 13.70 4.52
N GLY A 99 28.59 13.48 3.40
CA GLY A 99 28.70 12.16 2.76
C GLY A 99 27.46 11.71 1.97
N LEU A 100 26.37 12.49 1.99
CA LEU A 100 25.19 12.22 1.17
C LEU A 100 25.34 12.87 -0.21
N THR A 101 25.67 12.06 -1.21
CA THR A 101 25.70 12.50 -2.61
C THR A 101 24.50 11.95 -3.38
N VAL A 102 24.12 12.62 -4.47
CA VAL A 102 23.08 12.13 -5.39
C VAL A 102 23.42 10.73 -5.90
N GLY A 103 24.70 10.48 -6.24
CA GLY A 103 25.16 9.17 -6.70
C GLY A 103 25.01 8.07 -5.64
N LEU A 104 25.37 8.36 -4.39
CA LEU A 104 25.19 7.43 -3.28
C LEU A 104 23.71 7.14 -3.04
N TYR A 105 22.86 8.16 -3.07
CA TYR A 105 21.42 8.01 -2.91
C TYR A 105 20.83 7.12 -4.01
N ILE A 106 21.19 7.34 -5.27
CA ILE A 106 20.67 6.54 -6.39
C ILE A 106 21.12 5.08 -6.25
N TRP A 107 22.41 4.85 -6.03
CA TRP A 107 22.98 3.51 -6.06
C TRP A 107 22.67 2.67 -4.82
N LYS A 108 22.84 3.24 -3.63
CA LYS A 108 22.69 2.53 -2.36
C LYS A 108 21.29 2.64 -1.77
N GLY A 109 20.55 3.68 -2.13
CA GLY A 109 19.23 3.97 -1.56
C GLY A 109 18.09 3.62 -2.49
N MET A 110 18.00 4.34 -3.60
CA MET A 110 16.84 4.34 -4.49
C MET A 110 16.66 3.01 -5.20
N ILE A 111 17.74 2.42 -5.74
CA ILE A 111 17.65 1.14 -6.45
C ILE A 111 17.20 0.00 -5.51
N PRO A 112 17.85 -0.25 -4.35
CA PRO A 112 17.39 -1.29 -3.43
C PRO A 112 15.99 -1.02 -2.88
N ALA A 113 15.65 0.24 -2.56
CA ALA A 113 14.32 0.58 -2.07
C ALA A 113 13.23 0.36 -3.14
N LEU A 114 13.51 0.66 -4.41
CA LEU A 114 12.59 0.43 -5.52
C LEU A 114 12.28 -1.06 -5.67
N PHE A 115 13.31 -1.91 -5.75
CA PHE A 115 13.11 -3.36 -5.87
C PHE A 115 12.41 -3.95 -4.64
N GLY A 116 12.78 -3.49 -3.44
CA GLY A 116 12.13 -3.92 -2.21
C GLY A 116 10.65 -3.53 -2.17
N ASN A 117 10.31 -2.29 -2.59
CA ASN A 117 8.92 -1.86 -2.66
C ASN A 117 8.12 -2.68 -3.69
N ILE A 118 8.65 -2.91 -4.90
CA ILE A 118 7.99 -3.76 -5.89
C ILE A 118 7.69 -5.14 -5.29
N LEU A 119 8.69 -5.78 -4.69
CA LEU A 119 8.54 -7.10 -4.10
C LEU A 119 7.52 -7.13 -2.94
N GLY A 120 7.55 -6.15 -2.04
CA GLY A 120 6.61 -6.05 -0.93
C GLY A 120 5.15 -5.87 -1.38
N GLY A 121 4.93 -5.08 -2.44
CA GLY A 121 3.59 -4.90 -3.01
C GLY A 121 3.08 -6.13 -3.74
N SER A 122 3.95 -6.78 -4.53
CA SER A 122 3.64 -8.05 -5.19
C SER A 122 3.34 -9.17 -4.20
N LEU A 123 4.03 -9.22 -3.05
CA LEU A 123 3.74 -10.20 -2.00
C LEU A 123 2.40 -9.96 -1.32
N CYS A 124 2.10 -8.71 -0.91
CA CYS A 124 0.87 -8.43 -0.19
C CYS A 124 -0.38 -8.56 -1.08
N CYS A 125 -0.40 -7.91 -2.24
CA CYS A 125 -1.58 -7.91 -3.11
C CYS A 125 -1.54 -9.07 -4.11
N GLY A 126 -0.39 -9.33 -4.74
CA GLY A 126 -0.27 -10.34 -5.79
C GLY A 126 -0.52 -11.76 -5.27
N VAL A 127 0.14 -12.16 -4.17
CA VAL A 127 -0.05 -13.50 -3.60
C VAL A 127 -1.44 -13.66 -2.98
N TYR A 128 -1.95 -12.62 -2.30
CA TYR A 128 -3.29 -12.67 -1.71
C TYR A 128 -4.39 -12.85 -2.76
N PHE A 129 -4.37 -12.05 -3.83
CA PHE A 129 -5.37 -12.16 -4.89
C PHE A 129 -5.20 -13.43 -5.74
N TRP A 130 -3.95 -13.87 -5.98
CA TRP A 130 -3.69 -15.16 -6.59
C TRP A 130 -4.31 -16.31 -5.79
N TRP A 131 -4.07 -16.33 -4.48
CA TRP A 131 -4.64 -17.36 -3.60
C TRP A 131 -6.17 -17.35 -3.61
N MET A 132 -6.78 -16.17 -3.55
CA MET A 132 -8.23 -16.06 -3.43
C MET A 132 -8.99 -16.36 -4.72
N TYR A 133 -8.40 -16.07 -5.89
CA TYR A 133 -9.13 -16.14 -7.17
C TYR A 133 -8.55 -17.15 -8.17
N LEU A 134 -7.29 -17.54 -8.07
CA LEU A 134 -6.62 -18.39 -9.07
C LEU A 134 -6.16 -19.75 -8.52
N ALA A 135 -6.04 -19.92 -7.21
CA ALA A 135 -5.62 -21.21 -6.64
C ALA A 135 -6.59 -22.37 -6.92
N ASP A 136 -7.88 -22.07 -7.12
CA ASP A 136 -8.91 -23.08 -7.40
C ASP A 136 -9.20 -23.24 -8.90
N VAL A 137 -8.68 -22.37 -9.76
CA VAL A 137 -8.96 -22.40 -11.22
C VAL A 137 -8.22 -23.57 -11.90
N ASP A 138 -7.12 -24.04 -11.31
CA ASP A 138 -6.36 -25.20 -11.82
C ASP A 138 -6.96 -26.56 -11.39
N ASN A 139 -8.01 -26.58 -10.55
CA ASN A 139 -8.66 -27.82 -10.08
C ASN A 139 -9.96 -28.17 -10.81
N GLU A 140 -10.40 -27.35 -11.78
CA GLU A 140 -11.59 -27.63 -12.59
C GLU A 140 -11.23 -28.12 -14.01
N GLU A 141 -10.49 -29.23 -14.10
CA GLU A 141 -10.59 -30.13 -15.26
C GLU A 141 -11.59 -31.27 -14.94
N GLU A 142 -12.89 -30.95 -15.14
CA GLU A 142 -14.05 -31.83 -15.48
C GLU A 142 -14.73 -32.76 -14.41
N PRO A 143 -16.01 -33.21 -14.59
CA PRO A 143 -17.27 -32.44 -14.50
C PRO A 143 -18.39 -33.17 -13.69
N GLN A 144 -19.20 -32.53 -12.82
CA GLN A 144 -20.52 -33.12 -12.47
C GLN A 144 -21.53 -32.16 -11.82
N GLY A 145 -22.70 -32.05 -12.45
CA GLY A 145 -23.83 -31.30 -11.91
C GLY A 145 -24.49 -31.94 -10.68
N LYS A 146 -25.02 -31.10 -9.80
CA LYS A 146 -26.42 -31.09 -9.34
C LYS A 146 -26.60 -30.03 -8.25
N GLY A 147 -27.37 -29.00 -8.61
CA GLY A 147 -28.48 -28.51 -7.81
C GLY A 147 -28.18 -27.69 -6.56
N VAL A 148 -28.08 -26.37 -6.72
CA VAL A 148 -28.74 -25.42 -5.79
C VAL A 148 -29.11 -24.16 -6.59
N LEU A 149 -30.31 -24.11 -7.16
CA LEU A 149 -31.04 -22.85 -7.34
C LEU A 149 -32.54 -23.17 -7.28
N HIS A 150 -33.01 -23.24 -6.04
CA HIS A 150 -34.39 -22.98 -5.69
C HIS A 150 -34.67 -21.51 -5.97
N ASN A 151 -35.87 -21.24 -6.48
CA ASN A 151 -36.52 -19.94 -6.56
C ASN A 151 -36.09 -18.98 -7.69
N HIS A 152 -36.86 -19.03 -8.78
CA HIS A 152 -37.43 -17.79 -9.30
C HIS A 152 -38.89 -18.04 -9.64
N GLY A 153 -39.76 -17.33 -8.91
CA GLY A 153 -41.18 -17.25 -9.21
C GLY A 153 -41.38 -16.74 -10.63
N HIS A 154 -42.29 -17.41 -11.33
CA HIS A 154 -42.96 -16.84 -12.48
C HIS A 154 -44.45 -17.04 -12.24
N ASP A 155 -45.10 -15.94 -11.85
CA ASP A 155 -46.54 -15.80 -11.90
C ASP A 155 -47.05 -16.10 -13.32
N SER A 156 -48.15 -16.86 -13.39
CA SER A 156 -49.14 -16.80 -14.46
C SER A 156 -50.46 -17.35 -13.89
N PRO A 157 -51.49 -16.51 -13.70
CA PRO A 157 -52.77 -16.92 -13.13
C PRO A 157 -53.70 -17.41 -14.25
N SER A 158 -54.18 -18.64 -14.15
CA SER A 158 -55.32 -19.09 -14.95
C SER A 158 -56.02 -20.27 -14.29
N ASP A 159 -57.27 -20.00 -13.90
CA ASP A 159 -58.40 -20.93 -13.97
C ASP A 159 -58.73 -21.83 -12.75
N GLU A 160 -58.93 -21.26 -11.55
CA GLU A 160 -59.64 -22.05 -10.50
C GLU A 160 -60.58 -21.31 -9.52
N GLU A 161 -60.87 -20.01 -9.68
CA GLU A 161 -61.74 -19.27 -8.73
C GLU A 161 -62.86 -18.44 -9.39
N SER A 162 -63.66 -19.05 -10.27
CA SER A 162 -64.98 -18.50 -10.65
C SER A 162 -66.18 -19.38 -10.23
N GLN A 163 -65.96 -20.33 -9.32
CA GLN A 163 -67.03 -21.10 -8.68
C GLN A 163 -67.06 -20.89 -7.16
N MET A 164 -67.16 -19.64 -6.70
CA MET A 164 -67.76 -19.31 -5.40
C MET A 164 -67.81 -17.80 -5.29
N GLU A 165 -68.93 -17.21 -5.73
CA GLU A 165 -69.54 -15.96 -5.24
C GLU A 165 -70.34 -15.32 -6.39
N SER A 166 -71.67 -15.51 -6.36
CA SER A 166 -72.73 -14.65 -6.95
C SER A 166 -73.77 -15.28 -7.90
N ARG A 167 -74.12 -16.57 -7.75
CA ARG A 167 -75.49 -17.04 -8.10
C ARG A 167 -75.87 -18.37 -7.48
#